data_AF-A0AAD4ZYM4-F1
#
_entry.id   AF-A0AAD4ZYM4-F1
#
_cell.length_a   1.000
_cell.length_b   1.000
_cell.length_c   1.000
_cell.angle_alpha   90.00
_cell.angle_beta   90.00
_cell.angle_gamma   90.00
#
_symmetry.space_group_name_H-M   'P 1'
#
loop_
_entity.id
_entity.type
_entity.pdbx_description
1 polymer ?
#
loop_
_entity_poly.entity_id
_entity_poly.type
_entity_poly.pdbx_seq_one_letter_code
_entity_poly.pdbx_strand_id
1 'polypeptide(L)'
;VQNACDLLIKPLEKFRKDQISVTKERRKKFEKESEKYYSQLDKHLNLSSKKKETQLQEADEQLEKERQMFYESSVEYVYQIQQVEDRKKFDIVEPVLAFLQSILTLNNLTVEMTQDFLPYKQELQLSLQN
;
A
#
# COMPACT_ATOMS: atom_id res chain seq x y z
N VAL A 1 -20.74 -17.25 0.59
CA VAL A 1 -19.88 -16.05 0.70
C VAL A 1 -19.70 -15.40 -0.67
N GLN A 2 -20.81 -15.06 -1.34
CA GLN A 2 -20.79 -14.70 -2.77
C GLN A 2 -19.99 -13.41 -3.07
N ASN A 3 -19.76 -12.56 -2.05
CA ASN A 3 -19.17 -11.23 -2.22
C ASN A 3 -17.79 -11.06 -1.56
N ALA A 4 -17.11 -12.13 -1.12
CA ALA A 4 -15.75 -12.00 -0.54
C ALA A 4 -14.78 -11.33 -1.50
N CYS A 5 -14.89 -11.65 -2.80
CA CYS A 5 -14.01 -11.12 -3.83
C CYS A 5 -14.13 -9.60 -3.94
N ASP A 6 -15.36 -9.07 -3.94
CA ASP A 6 -15.62 -7.64 -4.10
C ASP A 6 -15.46 -6.85 -2.80
N LEU A 7 -15.85 -7.44 -1.67
CA LEU A 7 -15.81 -6.75 -0.36
C LEU A 7 -14.44 -6.77 0.29
N LEU A 8 -13.62 -7.79 0.02
CA LEU A 8 -12.34 -7.98 0.70
C LEU A 8 -11.16 -8.08 -0.28
N ILE A 9 -11.21 -9.03 -1.21
CA ILE A 9 -10.02 -9.36 -2.03
C ILE A 9 -9.63 -8.19 -2.94
N LYS A 10 -10.55 -7.70 -3.77
CA LYS A 10 -10.27 -6.60 -4.71
C LYS A 10 -9.84 -5.30 -4.01
N PRO A 11 -10.48 -4.85 -2.90
CA PRO A 11 -10.00 -3.69 -2.16
C PRO A 11 -8.57 -3.85 -1.63
N LEU A 12 -8.23 -5.01 -1.04
CA LEU A 12 -6.88 -5.26 -0.52
C LEU A 12 -5.85 -5.36 -1.65
N GLU A 13 -6.21 -5.98 -2.77
CA GLU A 13 -5.36 -6.02 -3.96
C GLU A 13 -5.11 -4.63 -4.54
N LYS A 14 -6.15 -3.79 -4.56
CA LYS A 14 -6.04 -2.38 -4.98
C LYS A 14 -5.12 -1.61 -4.04
N PHE A 15 -5.28 -1.73 -2.72
CA PHE A 15 -4.36 -1.10 -1.76
C PHE A 15 -2.91 -1.55 -1.99
N ARG A 16 -2.68 -2.86 -2.14
CA ARG A 16 -1.34 -3.41 -2.44
C ARG A 16 -0.76 -2.78 -3.72
N LYS A 17 -1.54 -2.71 -4.80
CA LYS A 17 -1.06 -2.20 -6.08
C LYS A 17 -0.83 -0.69 -6.04
N ASP A 18 -1.79 0.07 -5.54
CA ASP A 18 -1.81 1.52 -5.68
C ASP A 18 -0.99 2.22 -4.58
N GLN A 19 -0.85 1.60 -3.41
CA GLN A 19 -0.08 2.17 -2.29
C GLN A 19 1.29 1.53 -2.17
N ILE A 20 1.35 0.19 -2.05
CA ILE A 20 2.61 -0.49 -1.74
C ILE A 20 3.55 -0.50 -2.95
N SER A 21 3.07 -0.77 -4.16
CA SER A 21 3.95 -0.75 -5.35
C SER A 21 4.50 0.64 -5.63
N VAL A 22 3.67 1.68 -5.56
CA VAL A 22 4.11 3.08 -5.75
C VAL A 22 5.16 3.47 -4.71
N THR A 23 4.97 3.07 -3.46
CA THR A 23 5.96 3.31 -2.38
C THR A 23 7.29 2.62 -2.66
N LYS A 24 7.27 1.39 -3.19
CA LYS A 24 8.49 0.68 -3.60
C LYS A 24 9.22 1.40 -4.74
N GLU A 25 8.49 1.95 -5.71
CA GLU A 25 9.10 2.72 -6.81
C GLU A 25 9.73 4.03 -6.29
N ARG A 26 9.04 4.75 -5.39
CA ARG A 26 9.58 5.96 -4.76
C ARG A 26 10.82 5.65 -3.92
N ARG A 27 10.80 4.54 -3.16
CA ARG A 27 11.98 4.04 -2.43
C ARG A 27 13.15 3.80 -3.37
N LYS A 28 12.94 3.10 -4.48
CA LYS A 28 14.00 2.81 -5.46
C LYS A 28 14.58 4.08 -6.08
N LYS A 29 13.74 5.07 -6.38
CA LYS A 29 14.19 6.40 -6.85
C LYS A 29 15.05 7.08 -5.79
N PHE A 30 14.59 7.13 -4.55
CA PHE A 30 15.34 7.70 -3.43
C PHE A 30 16.71 7.03 -3.24
N GLU A 31 16.75 5.69 -3.21
CA GLU A 31 18.01 4.93 -3.07
C GLU A 31 18.99 5.25 -4.21
N LYS A 32 18.49 5.32 -5.46
CA LYS A 32 19.30 5.67 -6.63
C LYS A 32 19.87 7.10 -6.56
N GLU A 33 19.05 8.09 -6.24
CA GLU A 33 19.51 9.48 -6.17
C GLU A 33 20.42 9.71 -4.94
N SER A 34 20.19 8.96 -3.85
CA SER A 34 21.08 8.91 -2.68
C SER A 34 22.48 8.41 -3.06
N GLU A 35 22.58 7.28 -3.78
CA GLU A 35 23.87 6.74 -4.23
C GLU A 35 24.64 7.72 -5.13
N LYS A 36 23.96 8.37 -6.08
CA LYS A 36 24.57 9.38 -6.94
C LYS A 36 25.07 10.58 -6.15
N TYR A 37 24.25 11.11 -5.24
CA TYR A 37 24.62 12.27 -4.43
C TYR A 37 25.85 11.98 -3.57
N TYR A 38 25.87 10.85 -2.84
CA TYR A 38 27.04 10.49 -2.03
C TYR A 38 28.28 10.20 -2.87
N SER A 39 28.13 9.57 -4.04
CA SER A 39 29.26 9.39 -4.97
C SER A 39 29.81 10.71 -5.49
N GLN A 40 28.94 11.67 -5.82
CA GLN A 40 29.34 12.98 -6.29
C GLN A 40 29.97 13.82 -5.17
N LEU A 41 29.44 13.72 -3.95
CA LEU A 41 29.99 14.37 -2.77
C LEU A 41 31.41 13.88 -2.46
N ASP A 42 31.65 12.57 -2.50
CA ASP A 42 32.98 12.00 -2.29
C ASP A 42 33.98 12.48 -3.37
N LYS A 43 33.57 12.51 -4.65
CA LYS A 43 34.41 13.06 -5.74
C LYS A 43 34.74 14.53 -5.52
N HIS A 44 33.77 15.31 -5.04
CA HIS A 44 33.93 16.74 -4.77
C HIS A 44 34.90 16.99 -3.61
N LEU A 45 34.75 16.25 -2.50
CA LEU A 45 35.66 16.32 -1.35
C LEU A 45 37.11 15.95 -1.71
N ASN A 46 37.29 15.03 -2.65
CA ASN A 46 38.60 14.59 -3.14
C ASN A 46 39.17 15.49 -4.26
N LEU A 47 38.47 16.56 -4.66
CA LEU A 47 38.91 17.46 -5.71
C LEU A 47 40.05 18.37 -5.23
N SER A 48 41.15 18.38 -5.97
CA SER A 48 42.29 19.24 -5.64
C SER A 48 41.98 20.72 -5.93
N SER A 49 42.28 21.59 -4.96
CA SER A 49 42.21 23.05 -5.11
C SER A 49 43.14 23.64 -6.18
N LYS A 50 44.05 22.83 -6.73
CA LYS A 50 44.95 23.24 -7.83
C LYS A 50 44.32 23.09 -9.22
N LYS A 51 43.08 22.58 -9.30
CA LYS A 51 42.33 22.48 -10.56
C LYS A 51 42.00 23.86 -11.10
N LYS A 52 41.69 23.94 -12.40
CA LYS A 52 41.27 25.20 -13.02
C LYS A 52 39.95 25.65 -12.38
N GLU A 53 39.81 26.96 -12.20
CA GLU A 53 38.60 27.58 -11.63
C GLU A 53 37.31 27.07 -12.29
N THR A 54 37.28 26.98 -13.62
CA THR A 54 36.12 26.45 -14.36
C THR A 54 35.77 25.02 -13.97
N GLN A 55 36.76 24.17 -13.68
CA GLN A 55 36.53 22.79 -13.26
C GLN A 55 36.02 22.70 -11.82
N LEU A 56 36.40 23.65 -10.97
CA LEU A 56 35.88 23.74 -9.60
C LEU A 56 34.41 24.17 -9.65
N GLN A 57 34.08 25.18 -10.44
CA GLN A 57 32.71 25.67 -10.63
C GLN A 57 31.79 24.59 -11.22
N GLU A 58 32.23 23.87 -12.25
CA GLU A 58 31.47 22.75 -12.82
C GLU A 58 31.21 21.64 -11.78
N ALA A 59 32.18 21.36 -10.90
CA ALA A 59 32.02 20.38 -9.84
C ALA A 59 31.03 20.84 -8.76
N ASP A 60 31.04 22.13 -8.40
CA ASP A 60 30.08 22.74 -7.48
C ASP A 60 28.65 22.66 -8.04
N GLU A 61 28.45 23.07 -9.29
CA GLU A 61 27.14 23.01 -9.96
C GLU A 61 26.60 21.59 -10.05
N GLN A 62 27.47 20.62 -10.38
CA GLN A 62 27.08 19.22 -10.45
C GLN A 62 26.72 18.65 -9.06
N LEU A 63 27.45 19.02 -8.00
CA LEU A 63 27.13 18.62 -6.64
C LEU A 63 25.78 19.20 -6.18
N GLU A 64 25.54 20.48 -6.48
CA GLU A 64 24.28 21.17 -6.17
C GLU A 64 23.09 20.46 -6.83
N LYS A 65 23.22 20.12 -8.11
CA LYS A 65 22.19 19.42 -8.87
C LYS A 65 21.86 18.05 -8.26
N GLU A 66 22.88 17.25 -7.94
CA GLU A 66 22.66 15.93 -7.32
C GLU A 66 22.06 16.06 -5.91
N ARG A 67 22.46 17.09 -5.14
CA ARG A 67 21.88 17.39 -3.82
C ARG A 67 20.39 17.69 -3.92
N GLN A 68 19.99 18.51 -4.90
CA GLN A 68 18.59 18.86 -5.12
C GLN A 68 17.75 17.64 -5.48
N MET A 69 18.23 16.80 -6.41
CA MET A 69 17.53 15.56 -6.80
C MET A 69 17.39 14.58 -5.62
N PHE A 70 18.45 14.43 -4.82
CA PHE A 70 18.40 13.64 -3.59
C PHE A 70 17.35 14.18 -2.61
N TYR A 71 17.36 15.48 -2.34
CA TYR A 71 16.41 16.11 -1.43
C TYR A 71 14.95 15.94 -1.87
N GLU A 72 14.65 16.22 -3.15
CA GLU A 72 13.31 16.04 -3.71
C GLU A 72 12.85 14.59 -3.60
N SER A 73 13.69 13.63 -3.98
CA SER A 73 13.36 12.20 -3.87
C SER A 73 13.15 11.74 -2.43
N SER A 74 13.87 12.35 -1.46
CA SER A 74 13.74 12.06 -0.03
C SER A 74 12.37 12.50 0.49
N VAL A 75 11.96 13.74 0.20
CA VAL A 75 10.67 14.28 0.62
C VAL A 75 9.53 13.52 -0.05
N GLU A 76 9.64 13.21 -1.35
CA GLU A 76 8.65 12.38 -2.06
C GLU A 76 8.47 11.01 -1.41
N TYR A 77 9.58 10.35 -1.02
CA TYR A 77 9.52 9.03 -0.41
C TYR A 77 8.89 9.07 1.00
N VAL A 78 9.29 10.04 1.84
CA VAL A 78 8.69 10.25 3.18
C VAL A 78 7.20 10.54 3.05
N TYR A 79 6.82 11.43 2.14
CA TYR A 79 5.42 11.76 1.88
C TYR A 79 4.62 10.52 1.45
N GLN A 80 5.20 9.68 0.58
CA GLN A 80 4.54 8.46 0.15
C GLN A 80 4.36 7.47 1.30
N ILE A 81 5.34 7.30 2.20
CA ILE A 81 5.21 6.49 3.41
C ILE A 81 4.04 7.00 4.28
N GLN A 82 3.97 8.31 4.48
CA GLN A 82 2.90 8.92 5.27
C GLN A 82 1.51 8.65 4.66
N GLN A 83 1.37 8.79 3.34
CA GLN A 83 0.12 8.47 2.66
C GLN A 83 -0.32 7.01 2.86
N VAL A 84 0.63 6.06 2.84
CA VAL A 84 0.30 4.65 3.10
C VAL A 84 -0.24 4.48 4.51
N GLU A 85 0.40 5.08 5.52
CA GLU A 85 -0.05 4.98 6.91
C GLU A 85 -1.44 5.57 7.13
N ASP A 86 -1.73 6.71 6.50
CA ASP A 86 -3.05 7.35 6.61
C ASP A 86 -4.13 6.54 5.90
N ARG A 87 -3.84 6.00 4.70
CA ARG A 87 -4.80 5.19 3.94
C ARG A 87 -5.03 3.81 4.53
N LYS A 88 -4.02 3.19 5.14
CA LYS A 88 -4.11 1.85 5.76
C LYS A 88 -5.30 1.74 6.71
N LYS A 89 -5.59 2.81 7.46
CA LYS A 89 -6.68 2.88 8.44
C LYS A 89 -8.07 2.73 7.81
N PHE A 90 -8.23 3.07 6.53
CA PHE A 90 -9.52 3.02 5.83
C PHE A 90 -9.51 1.87 4.80
N ASP A 91 -8.54 1.88 3.90
CA ASP A 91 -8.44 0.97 2.75
C ASP A 91 -8.22 -0.50 3.14
N ILE A 92 -7.87 -0.80 4.40
CA ILE A 92 -7.81 -2.17 4.93
C ILE A 92 -8.96 -2.45 5.90
N VAL A 93 -9.22 -1.52 6.84
CA VAL A 93 -10.18 -1.76 7.91
C VAL A 93 -11.61 -1.82 7.39
N GLU A 94 -11.99 -0.94 6.47
CA GLU A 94 -13.35 -0.91 5.92
C GLU A 94 -13.70 -2.18 5.13
N PRO A 95 -12.85 -2.69 4.20
CA PRO A 95 -13.08 -3.97 3.53
C PRO A 95 -13.26 -5.15 4.49
N VAL A 96 -12.40 -5.22 5.53
CA VAL A 96 -12.48 -6.28 6.54
C VAL A 96 -13.79 -6.18 7.32
N LEU A 97 -14.17 -4.98 7.76
CA LEU A 97 -15.40 -4.75 8.49
C LEU A 97 -16.63 -5.10 7.65
N ALA A 98 -16.71 -4.62 6.41
CA ALA A 98 -17.81 -4.91 5.50
C ALA A 98 -17.94 -6.42 5.23
N PHE A 99 -16.82 -7.11 5.07
CA PHE A 99 -16.81 -8.56 4.91
C PHE A 99 -17.35 -9.29 6.15
N LEU A 100 -16.89 -8.92 7.34
CA LEU A 100 -17.39 -9.51 8.59
C LEU A 100 -18.89 -9.26 8.79
N GLN A 101 -19.35 -8.04 8.51
CA GLN A 101 -20.78 -7.70 8.55
C GLN A 101 -21.60 -8.56 7.57
N SER A 102 -21.07 -8.84 6.37
CA SER A 102 -21.73 -9.73 5.40
C SER A 102 -21.86 -11.16 5.91
N ILE A 103 -20.84 -11.67 6.63
CA ILE A 103 -20.87 -13.00 7.25
C ILE A 103 -21.92 -13.05 8.36
N LEU A 104 -21.93 -12.06 9.25
CA LEU A 104 -22.89 -12.01 10.36
C LEU A 104 -24.33 -11.92 9.84
N THR A 105 -24.57 -11.10 8.83
CA THR A 105 -25.88 -10.98 8.19
C THR A 105 -26.32 -12.29 7.56
N LEU A 106 -25.41 -12.97 6.83
CA LEU A 106 -25.71 -14.27 6.23
C LEU A 106 -26.01 -15.35 7.27
N ASN A 107 -25.26 -15.38 8.38
CA ASN A 107 -25.50 -16.33 9.46
C ASN A 107 -26.87 -16.10 10.10
N ASN A 108 -27.24 -14.86 10.39
CA ASN A 108 -28.56 -14.53 10.94
C ASN A 108 -29.68 -14.97 10.00
N LEU A 109 -29.56 -14.64 8.71
CA LEU A 109 -30.53 -15.06 7.69
C LEU A 109 -30.63 -16.59 7.61
N THR A 110 -29.51 -17.30 7.72
CA THR A 110 -29.50 -18.77 7.72
C THR A 110 -30.25 -19.34 8.92
N VAL A 111 -30.09 -18.75 10.11
CA VAL A 111 -30.81 -19.16 11.32
C VAL A 111 -32.32 -18.91 11.15
N GLU A 112 -32.71 -17.72 10.70
CA GLU A 112 -34.11 -17.36 10.45
C GLU A 112 -34.75 -18.33 9.44
N MET A 113 -34.13 -18.54 8.28
CA MET A 113 -34.65 -19.47 7.26
C MET A 113 -34.74 -20.92 7.78
N THR A 114 -33.81 -21.34 8.64
CA THR A 114 -33.85 -22.69 9.23
C THR A 114 -35.02 -22.82 10.21
N GLN A 115 -35.32 -21.77 10.98
CA GLN A 115 -36.47 -21.74 11.89
C GLN A 115 -37.79 -21.77 11.10
N ASP A 116 -37.90 -20.98 10.03
CA ASP A 116 -39.08 -20.96 9.16
C ASP A 116 -39.34 -22.31 8.49
N PHE A 117 -38.28 -23.09 8.21
CA PHE A 117 -38.39 -24.42 7.60
C PHE A 117 -38.72 -25.53 8.61
N LEU A 118 -38.60 -25.28 9.93
CA LEU A 118 -38.76 -26.29 10.97
C LEU A 118 -40.15 -26.98 10.95
N PRO A 119 -41.28 -26.27 10.76
CA PRO A 119 -42.61 -26.90 10.70
C PRO A 119 -42.72 -27.91 9.55
N TYR A 120 -42.23 -27.54 8.35
CA TYR A 120 -42.24 -28.43 7.20
C TYR A 120 -41.39 -29.68 7.44
N LYS A 121 -40.22 -29.53 8.07
CA LYS A 121 -39.38 -30.67 8.46
C LYS A 121 -40.12 -31.61 9.42
N GLN A 122 -40.87 -31.08 10.39
CA GLN A 122 -41.65 -31.89 11.34
C GLN A 122 -42.78 -32.64 10.65
N GLU A 123 -43.53 -31.98 9.75
CA GLU A 123 -44.61 -32.61 8.98
C GLU A 123 -44.09 -33.74 8.09
N LEU A 124 -42.97 -33.53 7.41
CA LEU A 124 -42.32 -34.55 6.60
C LEU A 124 -41.89 -35.74 7.46
N GLN A 125 -41.33 -35.50 8.64
CA GLN A 125 -40.92 -36.55 9.55
C GLN A 125 -42.10 -37.41 10.02
N LEU A 126 -43.23 -36.79 10.38
CA LEU A 126 -44.46 -37.50 10.75
C LEU A 126 -45.01 -38.33 9.57
N SER A 127 -45.01 -37.75 8.37
CA SER A 127 -45.53 -38.42 7.16
C SER A 127 -44.73 -39.66 6.78
N LEU A 128 -43.42 -39.69 7.05
CA LEU A 128 -42.56 -40.85 6.80
C LEU A 128 -42.70 -41.98 7.85
N GLN A 129 -43.33 -41.70 8.99
CA GLN A 129 -43.54 -42.69 10.06
C GLN A 129 -44.88 -43.44 9.95
N ASN A 130 -45.79 -42.95 9.10
CA ASN A 130 -47.09 -43.55 8.79
C ASN A 130 -47.03 -44.39 7.50
#